data_AF-A0A8T4PD05-F1
#
_entry.id   AF-A0A8T4PD05-F1
#
_cell.length_a   1.000
_cell.length_b   1.000
_cell.length_c   1.000
_cell.angle_alpha   90.00
_cell.angle_beta   90.00
_cell.angle_gamma   90.00
#
_symmetry.space_group_name_H-M   'P 1'
#
loop_
_entity.id
_entity.type
_entity.pdbx_description
1 polymer ?
#
loop_
_entity_poly.entity_id
_entity_poly.type
_entity_poly.pdbx_seq_one_letter_code
_entity_poly.pdbx_strand_id
1 'polypeptide(L)'
;MVKFNISYDNLIEAHNSKEAQYDKAYSELILPIKDSWQELDSIIDFVRRWNKRVPIGKNKNQIKAAILSLKKEFEVFKNCRIENLKFTPKNITLIKKIYDTLSKTVLKSTGTTKLMHGMNPDLFVMWDKGIYDYYGCYHNSTGYIRFMESMQEIIVKILKQHNNRDIIKETNRTLPKLVDEYNWMHFRTSKIHTLYSTTRFKN
;
A
#
# COMPACT_ATOMS: atom_id res chain seq x y z
N MET A 1 14.36 -17.17 4.64
CA MET A 1 13.35 -16.09 4.64
C MET A 1 13.89 -14.97 5.50
N VAL A 2 14.02 -13.75 4.97
CA VAL A 2 14.52 -12.60 5.76
C VAL A 2 13.54 -12.35 6.90
N LYS A 3 14.00 -12.38 8.15
CA LYS A 3 13.18 -12.06 9.32
C LYS A 3 13.17 -10.53 9.45
N PHE A 4 12.04 -9.91 9.12
CA PHE A 4 11.86 -8.48 9.29
C PHE A 4 11.48 -8.19 10.75
N ASN A 5 12.28 -7.38 11.44
CA ASN A 5 11.99 -6.96 12.80
C ASN A 5 11.42 -5.54 12.82
N ILE A 6 10.27 -5.35 12.15
CA ILE A 6 9.52 -4.09 12.24
C ILE A 6 8.77 -4.10 13.57
N SER A 7 9.06 -3.09 14.41
CA SER A 7 8.35 -2.85 15.67
C SER A 7 7.33 -1.73 15.54
N TYR A 8 6.46 -1.59 16.53
CA TYR A 8 5.53 -0.47 16.60
C TYR A 8 6.25 0.88 16.66
N ASP A 9 7.32 0.99 17.46
CA ASP A 9 8.13 2.21 17.58
C ASP A 9 8.71 2.62 16.22
N ASN A 10 9.13 1.65 15.40
CA ASN A 10 9.59 1.94 14.05
C ASN A 10 8.49 2.52 13.15
N LEU A 11 7.24 2.06 13.31
CA LEU A 11 6.12 2.63 12.56
C LEU A 11 5.81 4.07 13.00
N ILE A 12 5.84 4.33 14.31
CA ILE A 12 5.57 5.66 14.86
C ILE A 12 6.68 6.64 14.50
N GLU A 13 7.95 6.23 14.60
CA GLU A 13 9.09 7.02 14.15
C GLU A 13 8.96 7.40 12.68
N ALA A 14 8.60 6.43 11.83
CA ALA A 14 8.43 6.67 10.42
C ALA A 14 7.26 7.64 10.13
N HIS A 15 6.12 7.43 10.79
CA HIS A 15 4.94 8.27 10.68
C HIS A 15 5.19 9.73 11.09
N ASN A 16 5.95 9.92 12.18
CA ASN A 16 6.28 11.24 12.71
C ASN A 16 7.38 11.96 11.91
N SER A 17 8.04 11.27 10.97
CA SER A 17 9.03 11.90 10.10
C SER A 17 8.41 12.99 9.22
N LYS A 18 9.19 14.04 8.92
CA LYS A 18 8.75 15.10 8.01
C LYS A 18 8.35 14.56 6.64
N GLU A 19 8.98 13.48 6.17
CA GLU A 19 8.69 12.91 4.86
C GLU A 19 7.33 12.20 4.81
N ALA A 20 6.92 11.52 5.88
CA ALA A 20 5.59 10.91 6.00
C ALA A 20 4.49 11.98 6.12
N GLN A 21 4.77 13.10 6.80
CA GLN A 21 3.85 14.24 6.90
C GLN A 21 3.51 14.87 5.55
N TYR A 22 4.34 14.69 4.52
CA TYR A 22 4.08 15.20 3.17
C TYR A 22 3.13 14.34 2.32
N ASP A 23 2.49 13.30 2.87
CA ASP A 23 1.41 12.57 2.18
C ASP A 23 0.06 13.33 2.21
N LYS A 24 0.11 14.58 1.71
CA LYS A 24 -1.04 15.47 1.55
C LYS A 24 -2.13 14.83 0.71
N ALA A 25 -1.77 14.08 -0.34
CA ALA A 25 -2.73 13.41 -1.20
C ALA A 25 -3.53 12.33 -0.46
N TYR A 26 -2.89 11.52 0.40
CA TYR A 26 -3.60 10.53 1.20
C TYR A 26 -4.57 11.19 2.18
N SER A 27 -4.10 12.25 2.85
CA SER A 27 -4.89 12.94 3.87
C SER A 27 -6.11 13.66 3.28
N GLU A 28 -5.97 14.23 2.09
CA GLU A 28 -7.07 14.93 1.41
C GLU A 28 -8.05 14.00 0.68
N LEU A 29 -7.57 12.86 0.16
CA LEU A 29 -8.36 12.06 -0.78
C LEU A 29 -8.72 10.67 -0.28
N ILE A 30 -8.00 10.10 0.68
CA ILE A 30 -8.25 8.73 1.17
C ILE A 30 -8.80 8.73 2.60
N LEU A 31 -8.19 9.48 3.52
CA LEU A 31 -8.69 9.53 4.91
C LEU A 31 -10.17 9.95 5.04
N PRO A 32 -10.71 10.88 4.25
CA PRO A 32 -12.11 11.27 4.39
C PRO A 32 -13.11 10.23 3.85
N ILE A 33 -12.64 9.24 3.08
CA ILE A 33 -13.51 8.29 2.38
C ILE A 33 -14.29 7.45 3.38
N LYS A 34 -15.62 7.48 3.27
CA LYS A 34 -16.52 6.61 4.06
C LYS A 34 -17.02 5.40 3.27
N ASP A 35 -17.18 5.58 1.95
CA ASP A 35 -17.61 4.53 1.04
C ASP A 35 -16.77 4.61 -0.25
N SER A 36 -15.89 3.61 -0.45
CA SER A 36 -14.99 3.60 -1.60
C SER A 36 -15.72 3.51 -2.94
N TRP A 37 -16.96 2.99 -2.99
CA TRP A 37 -17.74 2.94 -4.22
C TRP A 37 -18.37 4.28 -4.59
N GLN A 38 -18.71 5.10 -3.60
CA GLN A 38 -19.24 6.45 -3.82
C GLN A 38 -18.12 7.44 -4.14
N GLU A 39 -16.92 7.19 -3.60
CA GLU A 39 -15.76 8.07 -3.71
C GLU A 39 -14.66 7.54 -4.64
N LEU A 40 -15.02 6.69 -5.61
CA LEU A 40 -14.08 6.15 -6.61
C LEU A 40 -13.25 7.24 -7.29
N ASP A 41 -13.85 8.41 -7.50
CA ASP A 41 -13.20 9.54 -8.14
C ASP A 41 -12.03 10.07 -7.29
N SER A 42 -12.19 10.16 -5.97
CA SER A 42 -11.14 10.53 -5.01
C SER A 42 -10.01 9.49 -5.00
N ILE A 43 -10.35 8.19 -5.05
CA ILE A 43 -9.37 7.10 -5.13
C ILE A 43 -8.54 7.18 -6.42
N ILE A 44 -9.20 7.41 -7.55
CA ILE A 44 -8.51 7.54 -8.83
C ILE A 44 -7.62 8.78 -8.83
N ASP A 45 -8.11 9.90 -8.30
CA ASP A 45 -7.33 11.14 -8.22
C ASP A 45 -6.15 11.00 -7.25
N PHE A 46 -6.30 10.23 -6.16
CA PHE A 46 -5.20 9.83 -5.29
C PHE A 46 -4.12 9.12 -6.10
N VAL A 47 -4.45 8.06 -6.84
CA VAL A 47 -3.48 7.33 -7.68
C VAL A 47 -2.80 8.24 -8.72
N ARG A 48 -3.54 9.20 -9.30
CA ARG A 48 -3.02 10.14 -10.30
C ARG A 48 -2.05 11.16 -9.71
N ARG A 49 -2.28 11.65 -8.49
CA ARG A 49 -1.39 12.61 -7.80
C ARG A 49 0.00 12.06 -7.51
N TRP A 50 0.15 10.74 -7.45
CA TRP A 50 1.46 10.07 -7.38
C TRP A 50 2.17 9.98 -8.75
N ASN A 51 1.99 11.05 -9.54
CA ASN A 51 2.40 11.42 -10.89
C ASN A 51 3.61 10.68 -11.48
N LYS A 52 3.37 9.50 -12.07
CA LYS A 52 4.20 8.72 -13.02
C LYS A 52 3.68 7.29 -13.29
N ARG A 53 2.54 6.90 -12.70
CA ARG A 53 2.13 5.48 -12.59
C ARG A 53 0.79 5.14 -13.26
N VAL A 54 0.08 6.13 -13.79
CA VAL A 54 -0.98 5.95 -14.78
C VAL A 54 -0.31 5.98 -16.17
N PRO A 55 -0.43 4.93 -17.00
CA PRO A 55 0.12 4.92 -18.35
C PRO A 55 -0.42 6.10 -19.18
N ILE A 56 0.42 6.64 -20.07
CA ILE A 56 0.04 7.68 -21.02
C ILE A 56 -1.18 7.20 -21.82
N GLY A 57 -2.20 8.05 -21.94
CA GLY A 57 -3.43 7.75 -22.67
C GLY A 57 -4.54 7.02 -21.88
N LYS A 58 -4.29 6.60 -20.63
CA LYS A 58 -5.35 6.05 -19.77
C LYS A 58 -6.11 7.17 -19.05
N ASN A 59 -7.42 7.24 -19.29
CA ASN A 59 -8.29 8.24 -18.68
C ASN A 59 -9.04 7.70 -17.44
N LYS A 60 -9.64 8.61 -16.67
CA LYS A 60 -10.39 8.30 -15.43
C LYS A 60 -11.52 7.28 -15.68
N ASN A 61 -12.21 7.37 -16.81
CA ASN A 61 -13.34 6.51 -17.16
C ASN A 61 -12.90 5.06 -17.41
N GLN A 62 -11.76 4.85 -18.06
CA GLN A 62 -11.20 3.50 -18.26
C GLN A 62 -10.81 2.85 -16.94
N ILE A 63 -10.17 3.61 -16.04
CA ILE A 63 -9.84 3.12 -14.69
C ILE A 63 -11.14 2.76 -13.96
N LYS A 64 -12.13 3.66 -13.94
CA LYS A 64 -13.43 3.44 -13.29
C LYS A 64 -14.14 2.20 -13.82
N ALA A 65 -14.17 2.01 -15.15
CA ALA A 65 -14.76 0.83 -15.77
C ALA A 65 -14.05 -0.48 -15.33
N ALA A 66 -12.72 -0.48 -15.24
CA ALA A 66 -11.96 -1.63 -14.75
C ALA A 66 -12.20 -1.93 -13.26
N ILE A 67 -12.41 -0.91 -12.42
CA ILE A 67 -12.79 -1.13 -11.01
C ILE A 67 -14.21 -1.72 -10.92
N LEU A 68 -15.16 -1.15 -11.69
CA LEU A 68 -16.55 -1.59 -11.68
C LEU A 68 -16.72 -3.03 -12.16
N SER A 69 -15.90 -3.49 -13.13
CA SER A 69 -15.91 -4.89 -13.57
C SER A 69 -15.41 -5.87 -12.50
N LEU A 70 -14.70 -5.38 -11.48
CA LEU A 70 -14.19 -6.13 -10.34
C LEU A 70 -15.04 -5.97 -9.07
N LYS A 71 -16.24 -5.38 -9.18
CA LYS A 71 -17.09 -5.07 -8.01
C LYS A 71 -17.35 -6.30 -7.14
N LYS A 72 -17.68 -7.44 -7.75
CA LYS A 72 -17.98 -8.67 -7.02
C LYS A 72 -16.76 -9.18 -6.24
N GLU A 73 -15.57 -9.09 -6.84
CA GLU A 73 -14.32 -9.49 -6.23
C GLU A 73 -13.93 -8.59 -5.06
N PHE A 74 -14.08 -7.27 -5.21
CA PHE A 74 -13.82 -6.32 -4.11
C PHE A 74 -14.81 -6.47 -2.96
N GLU A 75 -16.09 -6.72 -3.23
CA GLU A 75 -17.12 -6.90 -2.19
C GLU A 75 -16.83 -8.11 -1.29
N VAL A 76 -16.18 -9.16 -1.78
CA VAL A 76 -15.73 -10.29 -0.94
C VAL A 76 -14.80 -9.82 0.19
N PHE A 77 -14.05 -8.75 -0.05
CA PHE A 77 -13.09 -8.19 0.89
C PHE A 77 -13.58 -6.93 1.58
N LYS A 78 -14.86 -6.57 1.45
CA LYS A 78 -15.43 -5.42 2.14
C LYS A 78 -15.33 -5.62 3.66
N ASN A 79 -14.83 -4.60 4.36
CA ASN A 79 -14.57 -4.62 5.81
C ASN A 79 -13.57 -5.71 6.26
N CYS A 80 -12.90 -6.38 5.33
CA CYS A 80 -11.82 -7.30 5.67
C CYS A 80 -10.60 -6.48 6.09
N ARG A 81 -9.94 -6.91 7.16
CA ARG A 81 -8.72 -6.30 7.70
C ARG A 81 -7.57 -7.27 7.49
N ILE A 82 -6.36 -6.77 7.25
CA ILE A 82 -5.23 -7.63 6.88
C ILE A 82 -4.90 -8.68 7.93
N GLU A 83 -5.00 -8.38 9.23
CA GLU A 83 -4.77 -9.33 10.32
C GLU A 83 -5.77 -10.49 10.34
N ASN A 84 -6.94 -10.31 9.71
CA ASN A 84 -8.02 -11.29 9.66
C ASN A 84 -8.10 -12.02 8.30
N LEU A 85 -7.31 -11.61 7.31
CA LEU A 85 -7.33 -12.22 5.99
C LEU A 85 -6.81 -13.65 6.06
N LYS A 86 -7.62 -14.63 5.64
CA LYS A 86 -7.15 -16.00 5.43
C LYS A 86 -6.64 -16.14 4.00
N PHE A 87 -5.36 -16.49 3.81
CA PHE A 87 -4.76 -16.77 2.50
C PHE A 87 -5.18 -18.15 1.95
N THR A 88 -6.49 -18.39 1.84
CA THR A 88 -7.03 -19.59 1.20
C THR A 88 -6.84 -19.54 -0.33
N PRO A 89 -6.85 -20.67 -1.05
CA PRO A 89 -6.76 -20.69 -2.51
C PRO A 89 -7.79 -19.77 -3.20
N LYS A 90 -9.01 -19.71 -2.65
CA LYS A 90 -10.08 -18.82 -3.12
C LYS A 90 -9.68 -17.35 -2.98
N ASN A 91 -9.27 -16.92 -1.79
CA ASN A 91 -8.91 -15.52 -1.53
C ASN A 91 -7.68 -15.09 -2.33
N ILE A 92 -6.66 -15.95 -2.40
CA ILE A 92 -5.47 -15.74 -3.24
C ILE A 92 -5.88 -15.51 -4.70
N THR A 93 -6.75 -16.38 -5.24
CA THR A 93 -7.22 -16.27 -6.63
C THR A 93 -7.95 -14.95 -6.89
N LEU A 94 -8.81 -14.52 -5.97
CA LEU A 94 -9.54 -13.25 -6.09
C LEU A 94 -8.62 -12.03 -6.02
N ILE A 95 -7.69 -12.00 -5.07
CA ILE A 95 -6.71 -10.90 -4.95
C ILE A 95 -5.84 -10.83 -6.21
N LYS A 96 -5.37 -11.98 -6.71
CA LYS A 96 -4.61 -12.03 -7.96
C LYS A 96 -5.44 -11.54 -9.14
N LYS A 97 -6.72 -11.93 -9.24
CA LYS A 97 -7.63 -11.45 -10.30
C LYS A 97 -7.79 -9.93 -10.27
N ILE A 98 -8.02 -9.34 -9.10
CA ILE A 98 -8.11 -7.89 -8.92
C ILE A 98 -6.81 -7.23 -9.39
N TYR A 99 -5.68 -7.69 -8.86
CA TYR A 99 -4.37 -7.14 -9.18
C TYR A 99 -4.05 -7.25 -10.68
N ASP A 100 -4.21 -8.43 -11.27
CA ASP A 100 -3.87 -8.70 -12.66
C ASP A 100 -4.76 -7.91 -13.62
N THR A 101 -6.06 -7.83 -13.32
CA THR A 101 -6.99 -7.02 -14.12
C THR A 101 -6.57 -5.56 -14.12
N LEU A 102 -6.35 -4.96 -12.95
CA LEU A 102 -5.98 -3.55 -12.87
C LEU A 102 -4.59 -3.27 -13.46
N SER A 103 -3.60 -4.11 -13.15
CA SER A 103 -2.20 -3.91 -13.56
C SER A 103 -1.93 -4.18 -15.05
N LYS A 104 -2.77 -4.98 -15.71
CA LYS A 104 -2.64 -5.26 -17.15
C LYS A 104 -3.47 -4.32 -18.00
N THR A 105 -4.55 -3.75 -17.46
CA THR A 105 -5.50 -2.96 -18.26
C THR A 105 -5.34 -1.45 -18.12
N VAL A 106 -5.10 -0.95 -16.91
CA VAL A 106 -5.27 0.49 -16.61
C VAL A 106 -4.14 1.12 -15.80
N LEU A 107 -3.41 0.35 -15.00
CA LEU A 107 -2.38 0.86 -14.09
C LEU A 107 -1.11 0.02 -14.18
N LYS A 108 0.03 0.54 -13.70
CA LYS A 108 1.20 -0.30 -13.38
C LYS A 108 1.08 -0.85 -11.96
N SER A 109 1.85 -1.90 -11.62
CA SER A 109 1.90 -2.54 -10.29
C SER A 109 1.71 -1.59 -9.10
N THR A 110 2.51 -0.53 -8.99
CA THR A 110 2.38 0.40 -7.87
C THR A 110 1.06 1.19 -7.89
N GLY A 111 0.61 1.62 -9.07
CA GLY A 111 -0.70 2.26 -9.20
C GLY A 111 -1.82 1.30 -8.78
N THR A 112 -1.72 0.04 -9.18
CA THR A 112 -2.66 -1.02 -8.81
C THR A 112 -2.77 -1.19 -7.29
N THR A 113 -1.66 -1.36 -6.57
CA THR A 113 -1.73 -1.54 -5.10
C THR A 113 -2.22 -0.30 -4.38
N LYS A 114 -1.92 0.90 -4.89
CA LYS A 114 -2.47 2.17 -4.36
C LYS A 114 -3.97 2.28 -4.58
N LEU A 115 -4.47 1.86 -5.74
CA LEU A 115 -5.90 1.80 -6.01
C LEU A 115 -6.58 0.80 -5.08
N MET A 116 -6.01 -0.40 -4.96
CA MET A 116 -6.54 -1.45 -4.08
C MET A 116 -6.59 -0.95 -2.62
N HIS A 117 -5.54 -0.28 -2.16
CA HIS A 117 -5.52 0.36 -0.84
C HIS A 117 -6.61 1.42 -0.69
N GLY A 118 -6.83 2.30 -1.68
CA GLY A 118 -7.94 3.24 -1.62
C GLY A 118 -9.32 2.57 -1.58
N MET A 119 -9.47 1.38 -2.19
CA MET A 119 -10.71 0.60 -2.12
C MET A 119 -10.95 -0.04 -0.74
N ASN A 120 -9.88 -0.48 -0.06
CA ASN A 120 -9.91 -0.98 1.31
C ASN A 120 -8.58 -0.71 2.05
N PRO A 121 -8.48 0.41 2.79
CA PRO A 121 -7.26 0.83 3.48
C PRO A 121 -6.85 -0.06 4.65
N ASP A 122 -7.76 -0.89 5.18
CA ASP A 122 -7.48 -1.83 6.28
C ASP A 122 -6.93 -3.17 5.79
N LEU A 123 -7.02 -3.46 4.49
CA LEU A 123 -6.59 -4.72 3.91
C LEU A 123 -5.31 -4.60 3.10
N PHE A 124 -5.34 -3.79 2.05
CA PHE A 124 -4.32 -3.85 1.01
C PHE A 124 -3.15 -2.95 1.37
N VAL A 125 -1.95 -3.53 1.49
CA VAL A 125 -0.73 -2.74 1.73
C VAL A 125 -0.19 -2.24 0.40
N MET A 126 0.09 -0.95 0.34
CA MET A 126 0.73 -0.36 -0.83
C MET A 126 2.19 -0.84 -0.93
N TRP A 127 2.69 -0.93 -2.16
CA TRP A 127 4.13 -1.15 -2.37
C TRP A 127 4.64 -0.31 -3.53
N ASP A 128 5.96 -0.20 -3.65
CA ASP A 128 6.62 0.28 -4.85
C ASP A 128 7.82 -0.58 -5.20
N LYS A 129 8.55 -0.19 -6.25
CA LYS A 129 9.71 -0.95 -6.72
C LYS A 129 10.77 -1.18 -5.65
N GLY A 130 11.13 -0.14 -4.90
CA GLY A 130 12.14 -0.29 -3.86
C GLY A 130 11.68 -1.25 -2.76
N ILE A 131 10.40 -1.16 -2.41
CA ILE A 131 9.79 -2.03 -1.40
C ILE A 131 9.79 -3.49 -1.88
N TYR A 132 9.19 -3.81 -3.04
CA TYR A 132 9.09 -5.22 -3.45
C TYR A 132 10.43 -5.85 -3.80
N ASP A 133 11.40 -5.07 -4.32
CA ASP A 133 12.76 -5.54 -4.56
C ASP A 133 13.43 -5.90 -3.22
N TYR A 134 13.27 -5.06 -2.19
CA TYR A 134 13.80 -5.30 -0.86
C TYR A 134 13.21 -6.56 -0.19
N TYR A 135 11.89 -6.77 -0.31
CA TYR A 135 11.22 -7.96 0.20
C TYR A 135 11.46 -9.21 -0.68
N GLY A 136 12.26 -9.13 -1.76
CA GLY A 136 12.54 -10.26 -2.65
C GLY A 136 11.29 -10.79 -3.36
N CYS A 137 10.31 -9.91 -3.60
CA CYS A 137 9.04 -10.26 -4.20
C CYS A 137 9.07 -10.10 -5.72
N TYR A 138 8.41 -11.02 -6.43
CA TYR A 138 8.23 -10.90 -7.87
C TYR A 138 7.35 -9.70 -8.22
N HIS A 139 7.64 -9.04 -9.34
CA HIS A 139 6.85 -7.90 -9.81
C HIS A 139 5.55 -8.35 -10.53
N ASN A 140 4.72 -9.14 -9.86
CA ASN A 140 3.46 -9.69 -10.37
C ASN A 140 2.49 -10.02 -9.22
N SER A 141 1.31 -10.54 -9.55
CA SER A 141 0.27 -10.87 -8.57
C SER A 141 0.71 -11.95 -7.57
N THR A 142 1.58 -12.90 -7.95
CA THR A 142 2.17 -13.88 -7.03
C THR A 142 3.11 -13.23 -6.02
N GLY A 143 3.99 -12.33 -6.47
CA GLY A 143 4.86 -11.60 -5.55
C GLY A 143 4.08 -10.67 -4.62
N TYR A 144 2.97 -10.08 -5.09
CA TYR A 144 2.10 -9.27 -4.24
C TYR A 144 1.43 -10.08 -3.13
N ILE A 145 1.03 -11.33 -3.39
CA ILE A 145 0.52 -12.23 -2.34
C ILE A 145 1.59 -12.50 -1.27
N ARG A 146 2.81 -12.83 -1.67
CA ARG A 146 3.92 -13.07 -0.73
C ARG A 146 4.24 -11.83 0.11
N PHE A 147 4.16 -10.66 -0.51
CA PHE A 147 4.30 -9.39 0.19
C PHE A 147 3.18 -9.22 1.23
N MET A 148 1.91 -9.41 0.84
CA MET A 148 0.77 -9.31 1.75
C MET A 148 0.85 -10.29 2.93
N GLU A 149 1.31 -11.53 2.71
CA GLU A 149 1.56 -12.51 3.78
C GLU A 149 2.60 -11.98 4.77
N SER A 150 3.72 -11.46 4.26
CA SER A 150 4.77 -10.85 5.09
C SER A 150 4.24 -9.67 5.91
N MET A 151 3.42 -8.81 5.29
CA MET A 151 2.85 -7.65 5.98
C MET A 151 1.82 -8.07 7.04
N GLN A 152 1.04 -9.12 6.78
CA GLN A 152 0.14 -9.69 7.78
C GLN A 152 0.93 -10.17 9.01
N GLU A 153 2.03 -10.91 8.82
CA GLU A 153 2.86 -11.39 9.94
C GLU A 153 3.37 -10.24 10.81
N ILE A 154 3.86 -9.16 10.18
CA ILE A 154 4.32 -7.94 10.85
C ILE A 154 3.18 -7.31 11.65
N ILE A 155 2.03 -7.12 11.02
CA ILE A 155 0.87 -6.47 11.64
C ILE A 155 0.31 -7.30 12.80
N VAL A 156 0.20 -8.62 12.64
CA VAL A 156 -0.23 -9.52 13.71
C VAL A 156 0.73 -9.47 14.90
N LYS A 157 2.05 -9.36 14.65
CA LYS A 157 3.03 -9.22 15.73
C LYS A 157 2.84 -7.91 16.51
N ILE A 158 2.62 -6.80 15.81
CA ILE A 158 2.34 -5.49 16.44
C ILE A 158 1.06 -5.55 17.28
N LEU A 159 0.00 -6.17 16.74
CA LEU A 159 -1.28 -6.27 17.42
C LEU A 159 -1.29 -7.18 18.66
N LYS A 160 -0.24 -7.99 18.87
CA LYS A 160 -0.05 -8.72 20.14
C LYS A 160 0.34 -7.80 21.30
N GLN A 161 0.89 -6.63 21.00
CA GLN A 161 1.44 -5.69 21.99
C GLN A 161 0.67 -4.37 22.03
N HIS A 162 -0.04 -4.01 20.95
CA HIS A 162 -0.70 -2.73 20.80
C HIS A 162 -2.13 -2.91 20.26
N ASN A 163 -3.08 -2.13 20.79
CA ASN A 163 -4.46 -2.17 20.32
C ASN A 163 -4.65 -1.34 19.05
N ASN A 164 -5.25 -1.92 18.00
CA ASN A 164 -5.48 -1.22 16.75
C ASN A 164 -6.25 0.11 16.88
N ARG A 165 -7.23 0.20 17.79
CA ARG A 165 -8.02 1.43 18.01
C ARG A 165 -7.16 2.56 18.54
N ASP A 166 -6.24 2.25 19.46
CA ASP A 166 -5.33 3.25 20.04
C ASP A 166 -4.34 3.74 19.00
N ILE A 167 -3.79 2.83 18.18
CA ILE A 167 -2.92 3.17 17.05
C ILE A 167 -3.62 4.12 16.07
N ILE A 168 -4.87 3.81 15.68
CA ILE A 168 -5.65 4.67 14.78
C ILE A 168 -5.93 6.02 15.44
N LYS A 169 -6.27 6.04 16.72
CA LYS A 169 -6.55 7.29 17.46
C LYS A 169 -5.32 8.20 17.52
N GLU A 170 -4.14 7.62 17.72
CA GLU A 170 -2.88 8.35 17.83
C GLU A 170 -2.38 8.86 16.47
N THR A 171 -2.45 8.03 15.44
CA THR A 171 -1.81 8.32 14.14
C THR A 171 -2.79 8.83 13.09
N ASN A 172 -4.09 8.63 13.28
CA ASN A 172 -5.10 8.78 12.24
C ASN A 172 -4.73 8.00 10.95
N ARG A 173 -4.16 6.80 11.10
CA ARG A 173 -3.75 5.91 10.01
C ARG A 173 -4.14 4.47 10.28
N THR A 174 -4.42 3.72 9.22
CA THR A 174 -4.54 2.26 9.29
C THR A 174 -3.16 1.62 9.38
N LEU A 175 -3.07 0.41 9.93
CA LEU A 175 -1.81 -0.34 9.99
C LEU A 175 -1.17 -0.58 8.63
N PRO A 176 -1.90 -0.97 7.56
CA PRO A 176 -1.36 -1.00 6.20
C PRO A 176 -0.68 0.30 5.76
N LYS A 177 -1.23 1.45 6.15
CA LYS A 177 -0.66 2.75 5.79
C LYS A 177 0.59 3.07 6.60
N LEU A 178 0.61 2.79 7.91
CA LEU A 178 1.82 2.95 8.73
C LEU A 178 2.98 2.08 8.23
N VAL A 179 2.67 0.85 7.83
CA VAL A 179 3.66 -0.06 7.22
C VAL A 179 4.15 0.46 5.87
N ASP A 180 3.28 1.03 5.03
CA ASP A 180 3.70 1.72 3.79
C ASP A 180 4.63 2.91 4.07
N GLU A 181 4.31 3.75 5.06
CA GLU A 181 5.13 4.91 5.46
C GLU A 181 6.53 4.45 5.94
N TYR A 182 6.58 3.43 6.81
CA TYR A 182 7.84 2.81 7.23
C TYR A 182 8.65 2.27 6.04
N ASN A 183 8.02 1.47 5.19
CA ASN A 183 8.67 0.85 4.04
C ASN A 183 9.19 1.90 3.06
N TRP A 184 8.41 2.96 2.83
CA TRP A 184 8.78 4.05 1.95
C TRP A 184 10.02 4.79 2.47
N MET A 185 10.05 5.11 3.76
CA MET A 185 11.23 5.71 4.37
C MET A 185 12.45 4.79 4.23
N HIS A 186 12.33 3.51 4.59
CA HIS A 186 13.50 2.64 4.68
C HIS A 186 14.05 2.21 3.31
N PHE A 187 13.19 2.04 2.30
CA PHE A 187 13.58 1.41 1.03
C PHE A 187 13.53 2.35 -0.18
N ARG A 188 13.07 3.60 0.03
CA ARG A 188 13.18 4.66 -0.97
C ARG A 188 14.26 5.69 -0.62
N THR A 189 14.49 6.00 0.66
CA THR A 189 15.52 6.98 1.08
C THR A 189 16.93 6.39 1.17
N SER A 190 17.09 5.07 1.13
CA SER A 190 18.41 4.43 1.06
C SER A 190 19.14 4.72 -0.27
N LYS A 191 18.46 5.26 -1.28
CA LYS A 191 19.10 5.90 -2.46
C LYS A 191 19.51 7.37 -2.25
N ILE A 192 18.93 8.05 -1.26
CA ILE A 192 19.30 9.42 -0.88
C ILE A 192 20.54 9.38 0.02
N HIS A 193 20.67 8.39 0.90
CA HIS A 193 21.86 8.26 1.76
C HIS A 193 23.15 7.93 0.99
N THR A 194 23.06 7.28 -0.19
CA THR A 194 24.21 7.06 -1.09
C THR A 194 24.63 8.31 -1.85
N LEU A 195 23.76 9.32 -1.98
CA LEU A 195 24.09 10.59 -2.66
C LEU A 195 24.71 11.63 -1.74
N TYR A 196 24.48 11.54 -0.42
CA TYR A 196 25.10 12.43 0.58
C TYR A 196 26.33 11.86 1.29
N SER A 197 26.65 10.58 1.10
CA SER A 197 27.89 9.96 1.62
C SER A 197 29.09 10.07 0.65
N THR A 198 28.88 10.45 -0.61
CA THR A 198 29.95 10.67 -1.60
C THR A 198 30.50 12.10 -1.67
N THR A 199 30.09 13.02 -0.80
CA THR A 199 30.56 14.42 -0.82
C THR A 199 31.39 14.83 0.41
N ARG A 200 31.84 13.88 1.22
CA ARG A 200 32.88 14.10 2.24
C ARG A 200 33.92 13.00 2.21
N PHE A 201 34.69 12.94 1.14
CA PHE A 201 36.10 12.49 1.12
C PHE A 201 36.62 12.80 -0.29
N LYS A 202 37.01 14.06 -0.51
CA LYS A 202 38.05 14.41 -1.47
C LYS A 202 39.16 15.04 -0.64
N ASN A 203 40.19 14.24 -0.39
CA ASN A 203 41.53 14.76 -0.10
C ASN A 203 42.05 15.46 -1.35
#